data_AF-A0A7X7IRG1-F1
#
_entry.id   AF-A0A7X7IRG1-F1
#
_cell.length_a   1.000
_cell.length_b   1.000
_cell.length_c   1.000
_cell.angle_alpha   90.00
_cell.angle_beta   90.00
_cell.angle_gamma   90.00
#
_symmetry.space_group_name_H-M   'P 1'
#
loop_
_entity.id
_entity.type
_entity.pdbx_description
1 polymer ?
#
loop_
_entity_poly.entity_id
_entity_poly.type
_entity_poly.pdbx_seq_one_letter_code
_entity_poly.pdbx_strand_id
1 'polypeptide(L)'
;MRVFPARTLDELEPLADDWDRLSGGMPFRSWAWLSTWWRHYGNDQADDRQLCVPCVFDHHDRLVGVAPWYTSRSRAWGCVIRFLGDGEVCSDYLSVLCQAGLEDDVAQALADWLLARCSGESDPWSNGPEEDWGLLELASVDAQDAVVPRLAQGLVEGGGGVDRREGMSCWRVELPSTVDEYAARFSKHARKRFRQLLRGTRESGKAILHTAQNVGEFSEALEILIDLHQRRRRSLGQPGCYASERFAAFHRDVAPRMFLAGHAQLHVLRHGGRPVAAEYQLCGDGIVYAYQTGIEPERLDLAPGRMCQAAILRWAIENGYRAYDMLRGDEPYKRHWRTERRAIIVTRIVAPRLGPRLCYAAWRAGQETKDWLKKGLSHVRP
;
A
#
# COMPACT_ATOMS: atom_id res chain seq x y z
N MET A 1 4.81 12.53 25.51
CA MET A 1 4.00 11.33 25.23
C MET A 1 4.79 10.10 25.66
N ARG A 2 4.12 8.98 25.97
CA ARG A 2 4.78 7.72 26.34
C ARG A 2 4.80 6.80 25.12
N VAL A 3 5.92 6.12 24.87
CA VAL A 3 6.06 5.14 23.78
C VAL A 3 6.15 3.75 24.39
N PHE A 4 5.29 2.83 23.94
CA PHE A 4 5.31 1.41 24.29
C PHE A 4 5.60 0.58 23.04
N PRO A 5 6.74 -0.11 22.93
CA PRO A 5 7.09 -0.87 21.75
C PRO A 5 6.51 -2.29 21.79
N ALA A 6 5.32 -2.50 21.23
CA ALA A 6 4.72 -3.83 21.15
C ALA A 6 5.53 -4.76 20.23
N ARG A 7 5.71 -6.02 20.67
CA ARG A 7 6.57 -7.04 20.06
C ARG A 7 5.81 -8.29 19.64
N THR A 8 4.55 -8.39 19.99
CA THR A 8 3.67 -9.51 19.62
C THR A 8 2.33 -8.99 19.11
N LEU A 9 1.61 -9.83 18.36
CA LEU A 9 0.23 -9.51 17.98
C LEU A 9 -0.70 -9.52 19.20
N ASP A 10 -0.42 -10.34 20.21
CA ASP A 10 -1.22 -10.44 21.42
C ASP A 10 -1.19 -9.14 22.25
N GLU A 11 -0.06 -8.42 22.24
CA GLU A 11 0.05 -7.08 22.86
C GLU A 11 -0.73 -6.01 22.07
N LEU A 12 -0.92 -6.21 20.76
CA LEU A 12 -1.58 -5.25 19.87
C LEU A 12 -3.07 -5.52 19.70
N GLU A 13 -3.52 -6.75 19.87
CA GLU A 13 -4.92 -7.15 19.69
C GLU A 13 -5.90 -6.33 20.56
N PRO A 14 -5.61 -6.01 21.84
CA PRO A 14 -6.45 -5.11 22.64
C PRO A 14 -6.53 -3.68 22.09
N LEU A 15 -5.61 -3.27 21.22
CA LEU A 15 -5.53 -1.94 20.61
C LEU A 15 -6.11 -1.89 19.19
N ALA A 16 -6.70 -2.98 18.69
CA ALA A 16 -7.15 -3.11 17.30
C ALA A 16 -8.17 -2.03 16.88
N ASP A 17 -9.15 -1.73 17.74
CA ASP A 17 -10.18 -0.73 17.43
C ASP A 17 -9.59 0.69 17.37
N ASP A 18 -8.68 1.02 18.31
CA ASP A 18 -7.97 2.29 18.31
C ASP A 18 -7.01 2.40 17.12
N TRP A 19 -6.36 1.30 16.75
CA TRP A 19 -5.53 1.20 15.55
C TRP A 19 -6.35 1.55 14.31
N ASP A 20 -7.52 0.92 14.13
CA ASP A 20 -8.37 1.17 12.96
C ASP A 20 -8.93 2.59 12.95
N ARG A 21 -9.25 3.16 14.12
CA ARG A 21 -9.56 4.59 14.25
C ARG A 21 -8.42 5.48 13.76
N LEU A 22 -7.17 5.18 14.15
CA LEU A 22 -5.98 5.95 13.74
C LEU A 22 -5.56 5.70 12.28
N SER A 23 -6.02 4.59 11.68
CA SER A 23 -5.76 4.28 10.26
C SER A 23 -6.42 5.28 9.30
N GLY A 24 -7.42 6.03 9.78
CA GLY A 24 -8.15 7.02 8.99
C GLY A 24 -8.99 6.40 7.88
N GLY A 25 -9.37 5.12 8.02
CA GLY A 25 -10.11 4.39 7.00
C GLY A 25 -9.27 3.97 5.79
N MET A 26 -7.94 4.11 5.82
CA MET A 26 -7.06 3.61 4.77
C MET A 26 -6.93 2.07 4.88
N PRO A 27 -7.42 1.27 3.91
CA PRO A 27 -7.51 -0.17 4.06
C PRO A 27 -6.15 -0.86 4.23
N PHE A 28 -5.11 -0.34 3.56
CA PHE A 28 -3.72 -0.83 3.68
C PHE A 28 -3.09 -0.59 5.07
N ARG A 29 -3.70 0.27 5.89
CA ARG A 29 -3.25 0.61 7.24
C ARG A 29 -4.10 -0.07 8.32
N SER A 30 -5.18 -0.75 7.94
CA SER A 30 -6.08 -1.41 8.90
C SER A 30 -5.36 -2.52 9.69
N TRP A 31 -5.85 -2.77 10.90
CA TRP A 31 -5.42 -3.87 11.75
C TRP A 31 -5.59 -5.21 11.04
N ALA A 32 -6.73 -5.44 10.39
CA ALA A 32 -7.01 -6.67 9.66
C ALA A 32 -5.95 -6.91 8.57
N TRP A 33 -5.58 -5.87 7.81
CA TRP A 33 -4.56 -5.98 6.76
C TRP A 33 -3.17 -6.25 7.33
N LEU A 34 -2.71 -5.41 8.26
CA LEU A 34 -1.31 -5.43 8.73
C LEU A 34 -1.03 -6.58 9.71
N SER A 35 -1.97 -6.94 10.58
CA SER A 35 -1.82 -8.12 11.45
C SER A 35 -1.80 -9.41 10.65
N THR A 36 -2.65 -9.53 9.62
CA THR A 36 -2.65 -10.69 8.72
C THR A 36 -1.38 -10.72 7.89
N TRP A 37 -0.88 -9.57 7.41
CA TRP A 37 0.40 -9.51 6.73
C TRP A 37 1.52 -10.04 7.63
N TRP A 38 1.56 -9.63 8.90
CA TRP A 38 2.57 -10.12 9.85
C TRP A 38 2.49 -11.64 10.07
N ARG A 39 1.27 -12.22 10.16
CA ARG A 39 1.11 -13.68 10.29
C ARG A 39 1.72 -14.46 9.13
N HIS A 40 1.66 -13.94 7.91
CA HIS A 40 2.14 -14.62 6.69
C HIS A 40 3.58 -14.25 6.33
N TYR A 41 4.03 -13.02 6.63
CA TYR A 41 5.33 -12.48 6.20
C TYR A 41 6.31 -12.20 7.35
N GLY A 42 5.88 -12.27 8.61
CA GLY A 42 6.70 -12.00 9.78
C GLY A 42 7.56 -13.18 10.22
N ASN A 43 7.11 -14.41 10.00
CA ASN A 43 7.77 -15.64 10.50
C ASN A 43 8.60 -16.38 9.43
N ASP A 44 9.11 -15.67 8.42
CA ASP A 44 9.98 -16.28 7.42
C ASP A 44 11.35 -16.60 8.04
N GLN A 45 11.67 -17.89 8.20
CA GLN A 45 12.91 -18.36 8.83
C GLN A 45 14.18 -17.82 8.15
N ALA A 46 14.08 -17.35 6.91
CA ALA A 46 15.21 -16.79 6.17
C ALA A 46 15.57 -15.35 6.53
N ASP A 47 14.64 -14.54 7.06
CA ASP A 47 14.76 -13.07 7.07
C ASP A 47 14.95 -12.43 8.46
N ASP A 48 15.03 -13.22 9.53
CA ASP A 48 15.26 -12.76 10.92
C ASP A 48 14.44 -11.50 11.27
N ARG A 49 13.14 -11.59 11.00
CA ARG A 49 12.19 -10.49 11.20
C ARG A 49 11.63 -10.53 12.60
N GLN A 50 11.51 -9.37 13.24
CA GLN A 50 10.88 -9.25 14.55
C GLN A 50 9.87 -8.10 14.55
N LEU A 51 8.72 -8.31 15.19
CA LEU A 51 7.70 -7.29 15.29
C LEU A 51 8.21 -6.16 16.20
N CYS A 52 7.99 -4.92 15.78
CA CYS A 52 8.43 -3.76 16.52
C CYS A 52 7.46 -2.62 16.23
N VAL A 53 6.38 -2.53 16.99
CA VAL A 53 5.32 -1.56 16.77
C VAL A 53 5.24 -0.58 17.93
N PRO A 54 5.94 0.56 17.86
CA PRO A 54 5.80 1.64 18.83
C PRO A 54 4.37 2.19 18.85
N CYS A 55 3.73 2.09 20.01
CA CYS A 55 2.43 2.68 20.34
C CYS A 55 2.66 3.93 21.20
N VAL A 56 2.15 5.07 20.75
CA VAL A 56 2.30 6.37 21.42
C VAL A 56 1.03 6.70 22.18
N PHE A 57 1.17 6.93 23.48
CA PHE A 57 0.09 7.27 24.39
C PHE A 57 0.20 8.71 24.89
N ASP A 58 -0.93 9.39 24.99
CA ASP A 58 -1.01 10.70 25.63
C ASP A 58 -0.95 10.60 27.17
N HIS A 59 -1.07 11.73 27.86
CA HIS A 59 -1.04 11.79 29.33
C HIS A 59 -2.29 11.21 30.01
N HIS A 60 -3.31 10.83 29.24
CA HIS A 60 -4.52 10.16 29.71
C HIS A 60 -4.55 8.67 29.31
N ASP A 61 -3.39 8.09 28.95
CA ASP A 61 -3.25 6.71 28.48
C ASP A 61 -4.12 6.36 27.26
N ARG A 62 -4.43 7.34 26.41
CA ARG A 62 -5.12 7.10 25.13
C ARG A 62 -4.11 6.88 24.01
N LEU A 63 -4.38 5.90 23.15
CA LEU A 63 -3.56 5.66 21.97
C LEU A 63 -3.75 6.79 20.95
N VAL A 64 -2.67 7.55 20.71
CA VAL A 64 -2.67 8.71 19.81
C VAL A 64 -1.77 8.52 18.58
N GLY A 65 -0.87 7.54 18.62
CA GLY A 65 -0.04 7.20 17.47
C GLY A 65 0.38 5.73 17.48
N VAL A 66 0.60 5.18 16.30
CA VAL A 66 1.13 3.82 16.11
C VAL A 66 2.09 3.84 14.94
N ALA A 67 3.27 3.28 15.11
CA ALA A 67 4.26 3.10 14.06
C ALA A 67 4.27 1.62 13.63
N PRO A 68 3.54 1.21 12.57
CA PRO A 68 3.38 -0.20 12.20
C PRO A 68 4.66 -0.73 11.59
N TRP A 69 5.64 -1.08 12.40
CA TRP A 69 6.95 -1.48 11.95
C TRP A 69 7.32 -2.91 12.31
N TYR A 70 8.33 -3.40 11.61
CA TYR A 70 9.09 -4.58 11.99
C TYR A 70 10.58 -4.30 11.78
N THR A 71 11.42 -5.07 12.45
CA THR A 71 12.87 -5.05 12.28
C THR A 71 13.33 -6.26 11.49
N SER A 72 14.40 -6.11 10.72
CA SER A 72 15.13 -7.22 10.10
C SER A 72 16.63 -6.96 10.17
N ARG A 73 17.44 -8.02 10.15
CA ARG A 73 18.90 -7.86 10.12
C ARG A 73 19.43 -7.67 8.70
N SER A 74 20.45 -6.83 8.58
CA SER A 74 21.19 -6.55 7.35
C SER A 74 22.68 -6.55 7.63
N ARG A 75 23.46 -7.23 6.77
CA ARG A 75 24.93 -7.22 6.86
C ARG A 75 25.53 -5.82 6.74
N ALA A 76 24.89 -4.94 5.97
CA ALA A 76 25.38 -3.58 5.74
C ALA A 76 24.87 -2.56 6.77
N TRP A 77 23.67 -2.77 7.32
CA TRP A 77 22.97 -1.76 8.11
C TRP A 77 22.67 -2.19 9.56
N GLY A 78 23.04 -3.41 9.96
CA GLY A 78 22.60 -3.97 11.23
C GLY A 78 21.08 -4.13 11.24
N CYS A 79 20.40 -3.64 12.28
CA CYS A 79 18.95 -3.65 12.35
C CYS A 79 18.33 -2.59 11.41
N VAL A 80 17.44 -3.04 10.52
CA VAL A 80 16.67 -2.20 9.61
C VAL A 80 15.20 -2.22 9.99
N ILE A 81 14.61 -1.05 10.20
CA ILE A 81 13.20 -0.88 10.51
C ILE A 81 12.44 -0.59 9.21
N ARG A 82 11.31 -1.27 8.98
CA ARG A 82 10.42 -1.07 7.82
C ARG A 82 8.96 -1.11 8.24
N PHE A 83 8.07 -0.61 7.39
CA PHE A 83 6.64 -0.76 7.59
C PHE A 83 6.18 -2.21 7.45
N LEU A 84 5.25 -2.61 8.31
CA LEU A 84 4.37 -3.74 8.03
C LEU A 84 3.64 -3.50 6.71
N GLY A 85 3.41 -4.56 5.94
CA GLY A 85 2.72 -4.47 4.65
C GLY A 85 3.63 -4.15 3.46
N ASP A 86 4.94 -4.02 3.67
CA ASP A 86 5.90 -3.78 2.59
C ASP A 86 6.16 -5.04 1.73
N GLY A 87 7.03 -4.88 0.72
CA GLY A 87 7.44 -5.99 -0.15
C GLY A 87 6.38 -6.45 -1.14
N GLU A 88 6.22 -7.77 -1.26
CA GLU A 88 5.48 -8.46 -2.33
C GLU A 88 4.00 -8.07 -2.40
N VAL A 89 3.38 -7.78 -1.25
CA VAL A 89 1.97 -7.40 -1.14
C VAL A 89 1.69 -6.01 -1.73
N CYS A 90 2.74 -5.20 -1.97
CA CYS A 90 2.62 -3.90 -2.61
C CYS A 90 1.61 -2.97 -1.93
N SER A 91 1.58 -2.93 -0.59
CA SER A 91 0.73 -1.98 0.11
C SER A 91 1.17 -0.55 -0.21
N ASP A 92 0.22 0.25 -0.68
CA ASP A 92 0.40 1.67 -1.00
C ASP A 92 -0.10 2.55 0.15
N TYR A 93 0.35 3.80 0.18
CA TYR A 93 -0.03 4.79 1.19
C TYR A 93 0.26 4.34 2.62
N LEU A 94 1.41 3.72 2.91
CA LEU A 94 1.82 3.39 4.29
C LEU A 94 2.23 4.64 5.05
N SER A 95 2.08 4.63 6.38
CA SER A 95 2.53 5.71 7.27
C SER A 95 2.52 5.29 8.73
N VAL A 96 3.03 6.16 9.59
CA VAL A 96 2.72 6.17 11.02
C VAL A 96 1.26 6.60 11.19
N LEU A 97 0.49 5.81 11.91
CA LEU A 97 -0.90 6.11 12.24
C LEU A 97 -0.89 7.17 13.33
N CYS A 98 -1.67 8.22 13.17
CA CYS A 98 -1.65 9.35 14.08
C CYS A 98 -3.01 9.98 14.18
N GLN A 99 -3.37 10.39 15.39
CA GLN A 99 -4.54 11.21 15.61
C GLN A 99 -4.32 12.59 14.99
N ALA A 100 -5.31 13.06 14.24
CA ALA A 100 -5.25 14.37 13.59
C ALA A 100 -5.01 15.48 14.62
N GLY A 101 -4.06 16.36 14.33
CA GLY A 101 -3.64 17.47 15.20
C GLY A 101 -2.58 17.11 16.23
N LEU A 102 -2.12 15.85 16.30
CA LEU A 102 -1.03 15.40 17.17
C LEU A 102 0.21 14.93 16.39
N GLU A 103 0.31 15.28 15.11
CA GLU A 103 1.36 14.77 14.21
C GLU A 103 2.76 15.18 14.67
N ASP A 104 2.94 16.41 15.16
CA ASP A 104 4.22 16.90 15.68
C ASP A 104 4.62 16.15 16.96
N ASP A 105 3.70 16.02 17.92
CA ASP A 105 3.98 15.35 19.20
C ASP A 105 4.28 13.85 19.01
N VAL A 106 3.52 13.16 18.14
CA VAL A 106 3.74 11.74 17.84
C VAL A 106 5.06 11.55 17.11
N ALA A 107 5.36 12.39 16.11
CA ALA A 107 6.63 12.33 15.40
C ALA A 107 7.82 12.59 16.33
N GLN A 108 7.72 13.57 17.22
CA GLN A 108 8.76 13.89 18.19
C GLN A 108 8.97 12.74 19.17
N ALA A 109 7.90 12.17 19.73
CA ALA A 109 7.99 11.05 20.66
C ALA A 109 8.67 9.81 20.03
N LEU A 110 8.36 9.52 18.76
CA LEU A 110 9.02 8.44 18.02
C LEU A 110 10.49 8.76 17.70
N ALA A 111 10.82 10.01 17.37
CA ALA A 111 12.19 10.44 17.14
C ALA A 111 13.03 10.32 18.42
N ASP A 112 12.54 10.84 19.54
CA ASP A 112 13.19 10.77 20.85
C ASP A 112 13.42 9.30 21.25
N TRP A 113 12.40 8.46 21.08
CA TRP A 113 12.51 7.03 21.38
C TRP A 113 13.57 6.32 20.51
N LEU A 114 13.67 6.64 19.21
CA LEU A 114 14.69 6.08 18.32
C LEU A 114 16.11 6.63 18.62
N LEU A 115 16.22 7.88 19.07
CA LEU A 115 17.50 8.52 19.42
C LEU A 115 18.05 8.02 20.75
N ALA A 116 17.20 7.81 21.77
CA ALA A 116 17.59 7.22 23.05
C ALA A 116 18.23 5.83 22.86
N ARG A 117 17.74 5.07 21.88
CA ARG A 117 18.32 3.78 21.49
C ARG A 117 19.65 3.87 20.75
N CYS A 118 20.13 5.07 20.42
CA CYS A 118 21.44 5.29 19.82
C CYS A 118 22.48 5.80 20.83
N SER A 119 22.04 6.34 21.97
CA SER A 119 22.91 6.91 23.01
C SER A 119 23.38 5.88 24.05
N GLY A 120 22.85 4.65 24.03
CA GLY A 120 23.15 3.62 25.03
C GLY A 120 22.50 3.91 26.39
N GLU A 121 21.53 4.83 26.44
CA GLU A 121 20.71 5.08 27.61
C GLU A 121 19.68 3.96 27.74
N SER A 122 19.67 3.30 28.90
CA SER A 122 18.71 2.25 29.21
C SER A 122 17.29 2.83 29.31
N ASP A 123 16.41 2.46 28.37
CA ASP A 123 14.98 2.80 28.42
C ASP A 123 14.31 2.04 29.58
N PRO A 124 13.76 2.74 30.60
CA PRO A 124 13.09 2.10 31.75
C PRO A 124 11.90 1.21 31.37
N TRP A 125 11.40 1.30 30.13
CA TRP A 125 10.22 0.60 29.64
C TRP A 125 10.52 -0.47 28.58
N SER A 126 11.79 -0.68 28.21
CA SER A 126 12.17 -1.67 27.19
C SER A 126 12.44 -3.06 27.81
N ASN A 127 11.45 -3.95 27.77
CA ASN A 127 11.68 -5.38 27.98
C ASN A 127 12.13 -6.04 26.66
N GLY A 128 13.42 -5.98 26.33
CA GLY A 128 13.97 -6.67 25.15
C GLY A 128 15.36 -6.18 24.75
N PRO A 129 16.09 -6.92 23.89
CA PRO A 129 17.46 -6.59 23.53
C PRO A 129 17.55 -5.21 22.86
N GLU A 130 18.53 -4.43 23.33
CA GLU A 130 18.98 -3.13 22.83
C GLU A 130 19.58 -3.26 21.41
N GLU A 131 18.84 -3.77 20.43
CA GLU A 131 19.34 -3.75 19.07
C GLU A 131 19.26 -2.33 18.53
N ASP A 132 20.40 -1.66 18.50
CA ASP A 132 20.55 -0.37 17.86
C ASP A 132 20.19 -0.47 16.38
N TRP A 133 19.20 0.32 15.97
CA TRP A 133 18.84 0.43 14.56
C TRP A 133 19.94 1.15 13.76
N GLY A 134 20.15 0.76 12.52
CA GLY A 134 21.06 1.45 11.61
C GLY A 134 20.37 2.16 10.46
N LEU A 135 19.21 1.65 10.03
CA LEU A 135 18.43 2.22 8.94
C LEU A 135 16.93 2.12 9.23
N LEU A 136 16.21 3.20 9.00
CA LEU A 136 14.75 3.25 8.93
C LEU A 136 14.37 3.46 7.47
N GLU A 137 13.76 2.46 6.83
CA GLU A 137 13.38 2.47 5.42
C GLU A 137 11.85 2.49 5.30
N LEU A 138 11.32 3.69 5.08
CA LEU A 138 9.88 3.98 4.99
C LEU A 138 9.50 4.17 3.54
N ALA A 139 8.99 3.10 2.92
CA ALA A 139 8.52 3.10 1.53
C ALA A 139 7.00 3.23 1.44
N SER A 140 6.50 3.49 0.22
CA SER A 140 5.06 3.60 -0.09
C SER A 140 4.33 4.74 0.64
N VAL A 141 5.03 5.82 1.02
CA VAL A 141 4.43 6.94 1.78
C VAL A 141 3.86 7.98 0.81
N ASP A 142 2.66 8.51 1.06
CA ASP A 142 2.12 9.62 0.25
C ASP A 142 3.04 10.85 0.37
N ALA A 143 3.29 11.58 -0.72
CA ALA A 143 4.01 12.84 -0.66
C ALA A 143 3.31 13.92 0.21
N GLN A 144 2.01 13.77 0.45
CA GLN A 144 1.21 14.62 1.34
C GLN A 144 1.13 14.08 2.79
N ASP A 145 1.87 13.02 3.12
CA ASP A 145 1.91 12.49 4.49
C ASP A 145 2.44 13.52 5.49
N ALA A 146 1.79 13.62 6.65
CA ALA A 146 2.13 14.60 7.65
C ALA A 146 3.21 14.12 8.64
N VAL A 147 3.24 12.83 8.98
CA VAL A 147 3.99 12.33 10.15
C VAL A 147 5.41 11.90 9.77
N VAL A 148 5.57 11.14 8.69
CA VAL A 148 6.88 10.65 8.22
C VAL A 148 7.89 11.78 7.97
N PRO A 149 7.54 12.91 7.30
CA PRO A 149 8.52 13.98 7.10
C PRO A 149 8.94 14.67 8.41
N ARG A 150 8.05 14.75 9.41
CA ARG A 150 8.34 15.31 10.74
C ARG A 150 9.23 14.39 11.56
N LEU A 151 8.94 13.09 11.57
CA LEU A 151 9.78 12.07 12.19
C LEU A 151 11.20 12.11 11.62
N ALA A 152 11.30 12.16 10.28
CA ALA A 152 12.58 12.28 9.60
C ALA A 152 13.33 13.57 9.97
N GLN A 153 12.62 14.69 10.18
CA GLN A 153 13.24 15.94 10.62
C GLN A 153 13.81 15.83 12.04
N GLY A 154 13.03 15.34 13.01
CA GLY A 154 13.49 15.17 14.39
C GLY A 154 14.72 14.25 14.49
N LEU A 155 14.75 13.18 13.68
CA LEU A 155 15.92 12.29 13.61
C LEU A 155 17.16 12.95 12.97
N VAL A 156 16.97 13.85 12.00
CA VAL A 156 18.07 14.63 11.39
C VAL A 156 18.61 15.66 12.37
N GLU A 157 17.74 16.34 13.13
CA GLU A 157 18.13 17.25 14.20
C GLU A 157 18.93 16.52 15.30
N GLY A 158 18.58 15.26 15.57
CA GLY A 158 19.36 14.33 16.40
C GLY A 158 20.65 13.78 15.76
N GLY A 159 21.08 14.31 14.61
CA GLY A 159 22.33 13.94 13.93
C GLY A 159 22.25 12.78 12.94
N GLY A 160 21.04 12.30 12.63
CA GLY A 160 20.78 11.27 11.64
C GLY A 160 20.95 11.76 10.20
N GLY A 161 21.18 10.82 9.27
CA GLY A 161 21.19 11.10 7.84
C GLY A 161 19.82 10.88 7.22
N VAL A 162 19.45 11.61 6.16
CA VAL A 162 18.21 11.37 5.41
C VAL A 162 18.47 11.33 3.90
N ASP A 163 17.80 10.39 3.23
CA ASP A 163 17.64 10.30 1.79
C ASP A 163 16.15 10.18 1.49
N ARG A 164 15.63 11.08 0.65
CA ARG A 164 14.24 11.05 0.18
C ARG A 164 14.24 10.99 -1.32
N ARG A 165 13.51 10.02 -1.87
CA ARG A 165 13.35 9.86 -3.31
C ARG A 165 11.93 9.52 -3.65
N GLU A 166 11.55 9.84 -4.88
CA GLU A 166 10.27 9.39 -5.40
C GLU A 166 10.31 7.89 -5.69
N GLY A 167 9.27 7.19 -5.23
CA GLY A 167 8.96 5.82 -5.59
C GLY A 167 8.08 5.75 -6.84
N MET A 168 7.47 4.59 -7.08
CA MET A 168 6.45 4.46 -8.12
C MET A 168 5.20 5.24 -7.71
N SER A 169 4.79 6.17 -8.56
CA SER A 169 3.59 6.98 -8.31
C SER A 169 2.31 6.15 -8.41
N CYS A 170 1.30 6.58 -7.65
CA CYS A 170 -0.07 6.09 -7.77
C CYS A 170 -0.91 7.03 -8.67
N TRP A 171 -2.08 6.57 -9.11
CA TRP A 171 -2.89 7.27 -10.09
C TRP A 171 -4.35 7.30 -9.67
N ARG A 172 -4.84 8.47 -9.25
CA ARG A 172 -6.19 8.64 -8.70
C ARG A 172 -7.03 9.57 -9.54
N VAL A 173 -8.32 9.28 -9.66
CA VAL A 173 -9.30 10.22 -10.19
C VAL A 173 -10.35 10.56 -9.14
N GLU A 174 -10.59 11.85 -8.91
CA GLU A 174 -11.70 12.31 -8.10
C GLU A 174 -13.01 12.07 -8.86
N LEU A 175 -13.97 11.42 -8.24
CA LEU A 175 -15.26 11.07 -8.83
C LEU A 175 -16.29 12.18 -8.54
N PRO A 176 -17.03 12.66 -9.55
CA PRO A 176 -18.17 13.54 -9.34
C PRO A 176 -19.39 12.74 -8.85
N SER A 177 -20.46 13.45 -8.50
CA SER A 177 -21.70 12.84 -7.98
C SER A 177 -22.45 12.02 -9.03
N THR A 178 -22.21 12.23 -10.32
CA THR A 178 -22.91 11.50 -11.39
C THR A 178 -21.99 10.98 -12.50
N VAL A 179 -22.41 9.88 -13.12
CA VAL A 179 -21.69 9.26 -14.25
C VAL A 179 -21.62 10.18 -15.46
N ASP A 180 -22.64 11.01 -15.68
CA ASP A 180 -22.66 11.97 -16.79
C ASP A 180 -21.70 13.14 -16.58
N GLU A 181 -21.56 13.65 -15.35
CA GLU A 181 -20.52 14.64 -15.00
C GLU A 181 -19.13 14.04 -15.20
N TYR A 182 -18.92 12.78 -14.83
CA TYR A 182 -17.65 12.11 -15.08
C TYR A 182 -17.39 11.96 -16.58
N ALA A 183 -18.38 11.50 -17.34
CA ALA A 183 -18.32 11.40 -18.79
C ALA A 183 -18.03 12.76 -19.46
N ALA A 184 -18.49 13.87 -18.88
CA ALA A 184 -18.24 15.22 -19.37
C ALA A 184 -16.75 15.61 -19.34
N ARG A 185 -15.94 15.02 -18.45
CA ARG A 185 -14.48 15.27 -18.36
C ARG A 185 -13.68 14.66 -19.53
N PHE A 186 -14.27 13.74 -20.28
CA PHE A 186 -13.64 13.14 -21.46
C PHE A 186 -13.82 14.02 -22.71
N SER A 187 -12.87 13.91 -23.65
CA SER A 187 -13.04 14.49 -24.99
C SER A 187 -14.27 13.88 -25.69
N LYS A 188 -14.84 14.57 -26.69
CA LYS A 188 -16.05 14.10 -27.42
C LYS A 188 -15.95 12.63 -27.86
N HIS A 189 -14.80 12.24 -28.41
CA HIS A 189 -14.55 10.88 -28.87
C HIS A 189 -14.39 9.87 -27.72
N ALA A 190 -13.61 10.21 -26.68
CA ALA A 190 -13.44 9.34 -25.51
C ALA A 190 -14.75 9.17 -24.73
N ARG A 191 -15.56 10.23 -24.60
CA ARG A 191 -16.90 10.21 -23.99
C ARG A 191 -17.84 9.26 -24.73
N LYS A 192 -17.85 9.28 -26.07
CA LYS A 192 -18.65 8.35 -26.88
C LYS A 192 -18.25 6.90 -26.60
N ARG A 193 -16.95 6.61 -26.53
CA ARG A 193 -16.41 5.27 -26.22
C ARG A 193 -16.77 4.84 -24.80
N PHE A 194 -16.60 5.71 -23.80
CA PHE A 194 -16.97 5.43 -22.42
C PHE A 194 -18.47 5.08 -22.30
N ARG A 195 -19.35 5.89 -22.90
CA ARG A 195 -20.79 5.61 -22.93
C ARG A 195 -21.14 4.32 -23.67
N GLN A 196 -20.39 3.94 -24.70
CA GLN A 196 -20.54 2.65 -25.38
C GLN A 196 -20.18 1.48 -24.45
N LEU A 197 -19.07 1.56 -23.74
CA LEU A 197 -18.67 0.56 -22.74
C LEU A 197 -19.76 0.40 -21.67
N LEU A 198 -20.24 1.52 -21.11
CA LEU A 198 -21.30 1.50 -20.10
C LEU A 198 -22.59 0.84 -20.58
N ARG A 199 -23.03 1.11 -21.81
CA ARG A 199 -24.22 0.45 -22.38
C ARG A 199 -24.00 -1.06 -22.57
N GLY A 200 -22.77 -1.46 -22.91
CA GLY A 200 -22.40 -2.87 -23.06
C GLY A 200 -22.42 -3.67 -21.76
N THR A 201 -22.26 -2.99 -20.61
CA THR A 201 -22.11 -3.58 -19.27
C THR A 201 -23.32 -3.39 -18.35
N ARG A 202 -24.49 -3.02 -18.88
CA ARG A 202 -25.75 -2.96 -18.10
C ARG A 202 -26.39 -4.36 -18.02
N GLU A 203 -27.35 -4.54 -17.11
CA GLU A 203 -28.06 -5.82 -16.91
C GLU A 203 -28.73 -6.36 -18.19
N SER A 204 -29.22 -5.48 -19.06
CA SER A 204 -29.77 -5.83 -20.38
C SER A 204 -28.71 -5.93 -21.49
N GLY A 205 -27.43 -5.82 -21.14
CA GLY A 205 -26.29 -5.76 -22.05
C GLY A 205 -25.71 -7.14 -22.40
N LYS A 206 -24.60 -7.14 -23.14
CA LYS A 206 -23.88 -8.38 -23.50
C LYS A 206 -22.94 -8.86 -22.39
N ALA A 207 -22.53 -7.94 -21.52
CA ALA A 207 -21.72 -8.23 -20.35
C ALA A 207 -22.42 -7.72 -19.09
N ILE A 208 -22.36 -8.48 -18.00
CA ILE A 208 -23.00 -8.16 -16.73
C ILE A 208 -21.92 -8.14 -15.65
N LEU A 209 -21.88 -7.06 -14.86
CA LEU A 209 -21.00 -6.96 -13.70
C LEU A 209 -21.72 -7.56 -12.50
N HIS A 210 -21.19 -8.66 -11.95
CA HIS A 210 -21.64 -9.24 -10.70
C HIS A 210 -20.76 -8.72 -9.55
N THR A 211 -21.37 -8.11 -8.55
CA THR A 211 -20.71 -7.63 -7.33
C THR A 211 -21.02 -8.61 -6.21
N ALA A 212 -20.01 -9.19 -5.57
CA ALA A 212 -20.22 -10.12 -4.47
C ALA A 212 -21.03 -9.48 -3.33
N GLN A 213 -22.11 -10.13 -2.89
CA GLN A 213 -23.04 -9.63 -1.85
C GLN A 213 -22.85 -10.32 -0.50
N ASN A 214 -22.12 -11.43 -0.45
CA ASN A 214 -21.84 -12.18 0.78
C ASN A 214 -20.47 -12.85 0.69
N VAL A 215 -19.99 -13.39 1.82
CA VAL A 215 -18.65 -14.00 1.93
C VAL A 215 -18.48 -15.20 0.99
N GLY A 216 -19.53 -15.97 0.75
CA GLY A 216 -19.50 -17.12 -0.17
C GLY A 216 -19.24 -16.68 -1.60
N GLU A 217 -20.05 -15.73 -2.09
CA GLU A 217 -19.85 -15.11 -3.42
C GLU A 217 -18.49 -14.43 -3.55
N PHE A 218 -18.04 -13.75 -2.50
CA PHE A 218 -16.73 -13.09 -2.48
C PHE A 218 -15.61 -14.10 -2.65
N SER A 219 -15.68 -15.22 -1.92
CA SER A 219 -14.67 -16.29 -1.96
C SER A 219 -14.65 -16.99 -3.33
N GLU A 220 -15.81 -17.28 -3.92
CA GLU A 220 -15.89 -17.80 -5.29
C GLU A 220 -15.25 -16.82 -6.29
N ALA A 221 -15.59 -15.53 -6.17
CA ALA A 221 -15.09 -14.51 -7.06
C ALA A 221 -13.57 -14.29 -6.92
N LEU A 222 -13.02 -14.51 -5.72
CA LEU A 222 -11.58 -14.47 -5.47
C LEU A 222 -10.85 -15.60 -6.20
N GLU A 223 -11.39 -16.82 -6.19
CA GLU A 223 -10.78 -17.92 -6.96
C GLU A 223 -10.89 -17.70 -8.48
N ILE A 224 -11.99 -17.11 -8.96
CA ILE A 224 -12.13 -16.68 -10.37
C ILE A 224 -11.05 -15.64 -10.73
N LEU A 225 -10.83 -14.64 -9.86
CA LEU A 225 -9.79 -13.64 -10.03
C LEU A 225 -8.40 -14.27 -10.12
N ILE A 226 -8.07 -15.16 -9.18
CA ILE A 226 -6.78 -15.85 -9.12
C ILE A 226 -6.53 -16.65 -10.40
N ASP A 227 -7.51 -17.44 -10.86
CA ASP A 227 -7.40 -18.20 -12.10
C ASP A 227 -7.16 -17.29 -13.32
N LEU A 228 -8.01 -16.27 -13.50
CA LEU A 228 -7.89 -15.34 -14.64
C LEU A 228 -6.57 -14.58 -14.61
N HIS A 229 -6.12 -14.14 -13.43
CA HIS A 229 -4.82 -13.47 -13.26
C HIS A 229 -3.68 -14.39 -13.68
N GLN A 230 -3.64 -15.61 -13.15
CA GLN A 230 -2.56 -16.56 -13.43
C GLN A 230 -2.54 -16.97 -14.91
N ARG A 231 -3.70 -17.25 -15.52
CA ARG A 231 -3.77 -17.55 -16.97
C ARG A 231 -3.27 -16.37 -17.81
N ARG A 232 -3.68 -15.14 -17.47
CA ARG A 232 -3.22 -13.94 -18.19
C ARG A 232 -1.72 -13.73 -18.06
N ARG A 233 -1.17 -13.82 -16.84
CA ARG A 233 0.27 -13.63 -16.59
C ARG A 233 1.11 -14.69 -17.31
N ARG A 234 0.71 -15.97 -17.24
CA ARG A 234 1.36 -17.05 -17.99
C ARG A 234 1.34 -16.83 -19.50
N SER A 235 0.23 -16.33 -20.06
CA SER A 235 0.16 -15.97 -21.49
C SER A 235 1.14 -14.88 -21.91
N LEU A 236 1.61 -14.07 -20.95
CA LEU A 236 2.60 -13.01 -21.14
C LEU A 236 4.02 -13.44 -20.74
N GLY A 237 4.25 -14.73 -20.45
CA GLY A 237 5.54 -15.24 -19.98
C GLY A 237 5.92 -14.78 -18.56
N GLN A 238 4.94 -14.37 -17.76
CA GLN A 238 5.14 -13.89 -16.38
C GLN A 238 4.55 -14.90 -15.38
N PRO A 239 5.15 -15.07 -14.20
CA PRO A 239 4.62 -15.99 -13.18
C PRO A 239 3.26 -15.53 -12.63
N GLY A 240 3.09 -14.20 -12.44
CA GLY A 240 1.95 -13.62 -11.73
C GLY A 240 2.14 -13.60 -10.22
N CYS A 241 1.44 -12.73 -9.50
CA CYS A 241 1.63 -12.60 -8.05
C CYS A 241 1.13 -13.82 -7.28
N TYR A 242 0.02 -14.43 -7.73
CA TYR A 242 -0.54 -15.65 -7.15
C TYR A 242 0.24 -16.93 -7.48
N ALA A 243 1.39 -16.82 -8.17
CA ALA A 243 2.35 -17.94 -8.24
C ALA A 243 3.07 -18.14 -6.90
N SER A 244 3.14 -17.09 -6.07
CA SER A 244 3.62 -17.17 -4.70
C SER A 244 2.53 -17.76 -3.80
N GLU A 245 2.80 -18.93 -3.23
CA GLU A 245 1.89 -19.59 -2.30
C GLU A 245 1.61 -18.71 -1.08
N ARG A 246 2.62 -17.98 -0.60
CA ARG A 246 2.50 -17.03 0.50
C ARG A 246 1.58 -15.87 0.15
N PHE A 247 1.72 -15.27 -1.04
CA PHE A 247 0.84 -14.19 -1.49
C PHE A 247 -0.62 -14.66 -1.61
N ALA A 248 -0.83 -15.87 -2.15
CA ALA A 248 -2.16 -16.45 -2.27
C ALA A 248 -2.78 -16.78 -0.92
N ALA A 249 -2.01 -17.36 0.01
CA ALA A 249 -2.46 -17.67 1.37
C ALA A 249 -2.85 -16.40 2.15
N PHE A 250 -2.02 -15.35 2.07
CA PHE A 250 -2.33 -14.05 2.68
C PHE A 250 -3.66 -13.48 2.15
N HIS A 251 -3.87 -13.51 0.83
CA HIS A 251 -5.09 -12.97 0.22
C HIS A 251 -6.35 -13.76 0.56
N ARG A 252 -6.26 -15.09 0.61
CA ARG A 252 -7.38 -15.95 1.02
C ARG A 252 -7.78 -15.72 2.47
N ASP A 253 -6.83 -15.35 3.33
CA ASP A 253 -7.08 -15.06 4.74
C ASP A 253 -7.62 -13.65 4.97
N VAL A 254 -6.98 -12.63 4.38
CA VAL A 254 -7.31 -11.22 4.65
C VAL A 254 -8.56 -10.75 3.91
N ALA A 255 -8.77 -11.18 2.66
CA ALA A 255 -9.78 -10.56 1.80
C ALA A 255 -11.22 -10.77 2.28
N PRO A 256 -11.64 -11.97 2.77
CA PRO A 256 -12.97 -12.14 3.38
C PRO A 256 -13.18 -11.27 4.63
N ARG A 257 -12.14 -11.08 5.45
CA ARG A 257 -12.20 -10.22 6.65
C ARG A 257 -12.38 -8.75 6.26
N MET A 258 -11.62 -8.29 5.27
CA MET A 258 -11.76 -6.95 4.71
C MET A 258 -13.15 -6.75 4.11
N PHE A 259 -13.72 -7.75 3.44
CA PHE A 259 -15.08 -7.68 2.89
C PHE A 259 -16.12 -7.52 4.00
N LEU A 260 -16.04 -8.34 5.05
CA LEU A 260 -16.93 -8.24 6.21
C LEU A 260 -16.83 -6.89 6.94
N ALA A 261 -15.66 -6.27 6.94
CA ALA A 261 -15.43 -4.95 7.49
C ALA A 261 -15.82 -3.80 6.54
N GLY A 262 -16.35 -4.09 5.34
CA GLY A 262 -16.68 -3.07 4.34
C GLY A 262 -15.46 -2.43 3.65
N HIS A 263 -14.28 -3.03 3.83
CA HIS A 263 -13.00 -2.58 3.28
C HIS A 263 -12.55 -3.29 2.01
N ALA A 264 -13.36 -4.20 1.48
CA ALA A 264 -13.10 -4.87 0.21
C ALA A 264 -14.38 -5.06 -0.59
N GLN A 265 -14.24 -5.02 -1.91
CA GLN A 265 -15.26 -5.44 -2.84
C GLN A 265 -14.61 -6.31 -3.92
N LEU A 266 -15.37 -7.25 -4.46
CA LEU A 266 -14.95 -8.01 -5.62
C LEU A 266 -16.06 -7.99 -6.67
N HIS A 267 -15.66 -7.75 -7.93
CA HIS A 267 -16.55 -7.77 -9.07
C HIS A 267 -16.08 -8.77 -10.14
N VAL A 268 -17.03 -9.50 -10.72
CA VAL A 268 -16.80 -10.40 -11.86
C VAL A 268 -17.62 -9.92 -13.04
N LEU A 269 -16.96 -9.55 -14.14
CA LEU A 269 -17.61 -9.26 -15.40
C LEU A 269 -17.84 -10.56 -16.17
N ARG A 270 -19.09 -10.89 -16.45
CA ARG A 270 -19.48 -12.08 -17.22
C ARG A 270 -20.00 -11.69 -18.60
N HIS A 271 -19.59 -12.41 -19.64
CA HIS A 271 -20.14 -12.27 -21.00
C HIS A 271 -20.68 -13.63 -21.47
N GLY A 272 -22.00 -13.71 -21.74
CA GLY A 272 -22.66 -14.99 -22.02
C GLY A 272 -22.54 -15.99 -20.87
N GLY A 273 -22.67 -15.52 -19.62
CA GLY A 273 -22.56 -16.33 -18.40
C GLY A 273 -21.13 -16.67 -17.95
N ARG A 274 -20.12 -16.52 -18.83
CA ARG A 274 -18.72 -16.86 -18.54
C ARG A 274 -17.94 -15.67 -17.98
N PRO A 275 -17.11 -15.83 -16.93
CA PRO A 275 -16.20 -14.78 -16.47
C PRO A 275 -15.22 -14.37 -17.57
N VAL A 276 -15.11 -13.07 -17.82
CA VAL A 276 -14.14 -12.51 -18.78
C VAL A 276 -13.18 -11.50 -18.14
N ALA A 277 -13.55 -10.95 -16.98
CA ALA A 277 -12.67 -10.21 -16.10
C ALA A 277 -13.16 -10.34 -14.65
N ALA A 278 -12.23 -10.20 -13.71
CA ALA A 278 -12.54 -10.00 -12.31
C ALA A 278 -11.60 -8.92 -11.76
N GLU A 279 -12.09 -8.12 -10.82
CA GLU A 279 -11.28 -7.13 -10.12
C GLU A 279 -11.59 -7.16 -8.62
N TYR A 280 -10.54 -7.14 -7.82
CA TYR A 280 -10.58 -7.04 -6.36
C TYR A 280 -10.18 -5.63 -5.97
N GLN A 281 -11.09 -4.94 -5.29
CA GLN A 281 -10.93 -3.60 -4.77
C GLN A 281 -10.76 -3.64 -3.26
N LEU A 282 -9.93 -2.73 -2.77
CA LEU A 282 -10.00 -2.29 -1.39
C LEU A 282 -10.82 -1.00 -1.32
N CYS A 283 -11.52 -0.81 -0.23
CA CYS A 283 -12.42 0.32 -0.03
C CYS A 283 -12.14 0.97 1.33
N GLY A 284 -12.19 2.29 1.38
CA GLY A 284 -11.97 2.97 2.65
C GLY A 284 -11.90 4.47 2.48
N ASP A 285 -12.38 5.19 3.50
CA ASP A 285 -12.49 6.65 3.51
C ASP A 285 -13.03 7.16 2.17
N GLY A 286 -14.20 6.69 1.72
CA GLY A 286 -14.82 7.12 0.46
C GLY A 286 -14.03 6.86 -0.84
N ILE A 287 -12.93 6.10 -0.81
CA ILE A 287 -12.09 5.79 -1.98
C ILE A 287 -12.16 4.30 -2.31
N VAL A 288 -12.18 3.99 -3.61
CA VAL A 288 -12.01 2.63 -4.15
C VAL A 288 -10.59 2.49 -4.70
N TYR A 289 -9.87 1.45 -4.28
CA TYR A 289 -8.50 1.15 -4.71
C TYR A 289 -8.49 -0.12 -5.57
N ALA A 290 -8.13 0.02 -6.85
CA ALA A 290 -8.07 -1.09 -7.81
C ALA A 290 -6.83 -1.96 -7.57
N TYR A 291 -6.95 -2.96 -6.69
CA TYR A 291 -5.81 -3.67 -6.15
C TYR A 291 -5.31 -4.82 -7.04
N GLN A 292 -6.18 -5.75 -7.43
CA GLN A 292 -5.80 -6.85 -8.35
C GLN A 292 -6.84 -7.06 -9.44
N THR A 293 -6.37 -7.50 -10.59
CA THR A 293 -7.19 -7.78 -11.77
C THR A 293 -6.84 -9.12 -12.39
N GLY A 294 -7.86 -9.82 -12.88
CA GLY A 294 -7.78 -11.02 -13.70
C GLY A 294 -8.54 -10.79 -14.99
N ILE A 295 -7.95 -11.17 -16.13
CA ILE A 295 -8.54 -10.95 -17.46
C ILE A 295 -8.47 -12.26 -18.24
N GLU A 296 -9.56 -12.62 -18.92
CA GLU A 296 -9.60 -13.79 -19.80
C GLU A 296 -8.67 -13.57 -21.02
N PRO A 297 -7.51 -14.26 -21.09
CA PRO A 297 -6.54 -14.05 -22.18
C PRO A 297 -7.06 -14.46 -23.56
N GLU A 298 -8.03 -15.38 -23.65
CA GLU A 298 -8.56 -15.83 -24.94
C GLU A 298 -9.63 -14.90 -25.51
N ARG A 299 -10.13 -13.94 -24.71
CA ARG A 299 -11.23 -13.02 -25.08
C ARG A 299 -10.84 -11.55 -25.07
N LEU A 300 -9.59 -11.25 -25.41
CA LEU A 300 -9.10 -9.87 -25.51
C LEU A 300 -9.81 -9.05 -26.60
N ASP A 301 -10.41 -9.71 -27.60
CA ASP A 301 -11.28 -9.12 -28.64
C ASP A 301 -12.41 -8.29 -28.02
N LEU A 302 -12.94 -8.72 -26.87
CA LEU A 302 -14.00 -8.02 -26.15
C LEU A 302 -13.52 -6.77 -25.41
N ALA A 303 -12.22 -6.58 -25.26
CA ALA A 303 -11.62 -5.59 -24.36
C ALA A 303 -12.15 -5.69 -22.89
N PRO A 304 -12.14 -6.88 -22.27
CA PRO A 304 -12.77 -7.14 -20.97
C PRO A 304 -12.29 -6.21 -19.85
N GLY A 305 -10.99 -5.92 -19.76
CA GLY A 305 -10.46 -4.99 -18.75
C GLY A 305 -11.03 -3.56 -18.88
N ARG A 306 -11.24 -3.05 -20.10
CA ARG A 306 -11.84 -1.72 -20.29
C ARG A 306 -13.34 -1.70 -19.96
N MET A 307 -14.05 -2.79 -20.28
CA MET A 307 -15.46 -2.94 -19.92
C MET A 307 -15.64 -3.03 -18.41
N CYS A 308 -14.82 -3.85 -17.75
CA CYS A 308 -14.84 -4.06 -16.29
C CYS A 308 -14.55 -2.74 -15.57
N GLN A 309 -13.46 -2.08 -15.94
CA GLN A 309 -13.08 -0.77 -15.39
C GLN A 309 -14.17 0.29 -15.53
N ALA A 310 -14.83 0.36 -16.70
CA ALA A 310 -15.95 1.30 -16.91
C ALA A 310 -17.15 0.99 -16.01
N ALA A 311 -17.48 -0.30 -15.86
CA ALA A 311 -18.58 -0.76 -15.03
C ALA A 311 -18.33 -0.50 -13.54
N ILE A 312 -17.09 -0.71 -13.07
CA ILE A 312 -16.69 -0.46 -11.68
C ILE A 312 -16.65 1.05 -11.40
N LEU A 313 -16.16 1.88 -12.32
CA LEU A 313 -16.24 3.34 -12.16
C LEU A 313 -17.69 3.83 -12.05
N ARG A 314 -18.60 3.26 -12.85
CA ARG A 314 -20.04 3.53 -12.71
C ARG A 314 -20.53 3.11 -11.32
N TRP A 315 -20.24 1.87 -10.90
CA TRP A 315 -20.63 1.37 -9.58
C TRP A 315 -20.10 2.27 -8.46
N ALA A 316 -18.83 2.70 -8.52
CA ALA A 316 -18.21 3.56 -7.51
C ALA A 316 -18.94 4.91 -7.40
N ILE A 317 -19.26 5.54 -8.55
CA ILE A 317 -20.01 6.80 -8.58
C ILE A 317 -21.43 6.60 -8.03
N GLU A 318 -22.13 5.55 -8.49
CA GLU A 318 -23.51 5.26 -8.07
C GLU A 318 -23.61 4.89 -6.58
N ASN A 319 -22.53 4.41 -5.96
CA ASN A 319 -22.42 4.13 -4.53
C ASN A 319 -21.79 5.28 -3.73
N GLY A 320 -21.60 6.45 -4.33
CA GLY A 320 -21.19 7.67 -3.62
C GLY A 320 -19.72 7.74 -3.22
N TYR A 321 -18.85 6.91 -3.81
CA TYR A 321 -17.40 7.04 -3.61
C TYR A 321 -16.89 8.35 -4.22
N ARG A 322 -16.00 9.05 -3.50
CA ARG A 322 -15.44 10.35 -3.91
C ARG A 322 -14.24 10.22 -4.83
N ALA A 323 -13.57 9.07 -4.87
CA ALA A 323 -12.42 8.85 -5.74
C ALA A 323 -12.22 7.37 -6.09
N TYR A 324 -11.53 7.17 -7.22
CA TYR A 324 -11.06 5.87 -7.70
C TYR A 324 -9.55 5.91 -7.89
N ASP A 325 -8.83 5.06 -7.19
CA ASP A 325 -7.38 4.96 -7.19
C ASP A 325 -6.92 3.70 -7.92
N MET A 326 -6.14 3.87 -8.99
CA MET A 326 -5.58 2.80 -9.80
C MET A 326 -4.21 2.33 -9.28
N LEU A 327 -3.80 2.80 -8.09
CA LEU A 327 -2.58 2.43 -7.37
C LEU A 327 -1.31 2.61 -8.20
N ARG A 328 -0.21 2.05 -7.70
CA ARG A 328 1.12 2.15 -8.30
C ARG A 328 1.20 1.63 -9.73
N GLY A 329 2.06 2.25 -10.52
CA GLY A 329 2.38 1.83 -11.89
C GLY A 329 2.06 2.92 -12.91
N ASP A 330 3.01 3.19 -13.81
CA ASP A 330 2.91 4.25 -14.81
C ASP A 330 2.35 3.74 -16.15
N GLU A 331 1.46 2.74 -16.11
CA GLU A 331 0.89 2.18 -17.32
C GLU A 331 0.11 3.26 -18.09
N PRO A 332 0.39 3.46 -19.40
CA PRO A 332 -0.22 4.53 -20.19
C PRO A 332 -1.75 4.53 -20.20
N TYR A 333 -2.37 3.37 -19.96
CA TYR A 333 -3.83 3.25 -19.96
C TYR A 333 -4.50 4.01 -18.80
N LYS A 334 -3.87 4.17 -17.64
CA LYS A 334 -4.46 4.84 -16.46
C LYS A 334 -4.87 6.29 -16.76
N ARG A 335 -4.01 7.01 -17.48
CA ARG A 335 -4.27 8.39 -17.96
C ARG A 335 -5.53 8.53 -18.81
N HIS A 336 -5.97 7.45 -19.48
CA HIS A 336 -7.20 7.47 -20.26
C HIS A 336 -8.44 7.67 -19.39
N TRP A 337 -8.37 7.34 -18.10
CA TRP A 337 -9.43 7.47 -17.10
C TRP A 337 -9.37 8.79 -16.32
N ARG A 338 -8.64 9.78 -16.83
CA ARG A 338 -8.48 11.11 -16.19
C ARG A 338 -7.88 11.04 -14.78
N THR A 339 -7.07 10.02 -14.52
CA THR A 339 -6.29 9.94 -13.29
C THR A 339 -5.21 11.00 -13.26
N GLU A 340 -5.02 11.58 -12.10
CA GLU A 340 -3.92 12.46 -11.74
C GLU A 340 -2.88 11.67 -10.94
N ARG A 341 -1.63 12.09 -11.07
CA ARG A 341 -0.51 11.46 -10.41
C ARG A 341 -0.52 11.81 -8.91
N ARG A 342 -0.42 10.80 -8.06
CA ARG A 342 -0.15 10.89 -6.63
C ARG A 342 1.29 10.45 -6.38
N ALA A 343 2.16 11.40 -6.02
CA ALA A 343 3.56 11.11 -5.76
C ALA A 343 3.70 10.27 -4.50
N ILE A 344 4.53 9.23 -4.58
CA ILE A 344 4.86 8.34 -3.47
C ILE A 344 6.34 8.50 -3.15
N ILE A 345 6.67 8.58 -1.87
CA ILE A 345 8.00 8.85 -1.36
C ILE A 345 8.56 7.60 -0.68
N VAL A 346 9.85 7.37 -0.91
CA VAL A 346 10.67 6.45 -0.13
C VAL A 346 11.63 7.29 0.69
N THR A 347 11.51 7.21 2.01
CA THR A 347 12.35 7.90 2.97
C THR A 347 13.27 6.91 3.66
N ARG A 348 14.57 7.13 3.56
CA ARG A 348 15.60 6.39 4.29
C ARG A 348 16.22 7.32 5.31
N ILE A 349 16.15 6.93 6.58
CA ILE A 349 16.79 7.67 7.67
C ILE A 349 17.87 6.76 8.26
N VAL A 350 19.07 7.31 8.43
CA VAL A 350 20.25 6.59 8.91
C VAL A 350 20.52 7.00 10.34
N ALA A 351 20.75 6.03 11.22
CA ALA A 351 20.99 6.29 12.63
C ALA A 351 22.22 7.21 12.83
N PRO A 352 22.21 8.07 13.88
CA PRO A 352 23.30 8.99 14.20
C PRO A 352 24.54 8.29 14.80
N ARG A 353 24.90 7.10 14.31
CA ARG A 353 26.02 6.28 14.77
C ARG A 353 27.09 6.17 13.67
N LEU A 354 28.34 6.02 14.08
CA LEU A 354 29.48 6.03 13.15
C LEU A 354 29.36 4.93 12.07
N GLY A 355 29.04 3.69 12.46
CA GLY A 355 28.91 2.56 11.55
C GLY A 355 27.88 2.80 10.42
N PRO A 356 26.58 2.99 10.74
CA PRO A 356 25.55 3.30 9.75
C PRO A 356 25.88 4.51 8.85
N ARG A 357 26.50 5.56 9.40
CA ARG A 357 26.90 6.75 8.61
C ARG A 357 27.98 6.42 7.57
N LEU A 358 28.96 5.59 7.91
CA LEU A 358 29.98 5.12 6.96
C LEU A 358 29.35 4.27 5.85
N CYS A 359 28.45 3.34 6.21
CA CYS A 359 27.70 2.54 5.25
C CYS A 359 26.88 3.41 4.29
N TYR A 360 26.25 4.48 4.80
CA TYR A 360 25.52 5.45 3.99
C TYR A 360 26.40 6.27 3.06
N ALA A 361 27.56 6.75 3.52
CA ALA A 361 28.50 7.46 2.66
C ALA A 361 28.97 6.58 1.49
N ALA A 362 29.34 5.33 1.77
CA ALA A 362 29.73 4.36 0.75
C ALA A 362 28.59 4.05 -0.24
N TRP A 363 27.37 3.86 0.27
CA TRP A 363 26.19 3.64 -0.56
C TRP A 363 25.89 4.83 -1.48
N ARG A 364 25.92 6.07 -0.96
CA ARG A 364 25.71 7.29 -1.77
C ARG A 364 26.74 7.45 -2.87
N ALA A 365 28.03 7.30 -2.55
CA ALA A 365 29.09 7.36 -3.57
C ALA A 365 28.89 6.32 -4.69
N GLY A 366 28.42 5.11 -4.33
CA GLY A 366 28.06 4.08 -5.30
C GLY A 366 26.88 4.46 -6.20
N GLN A 367 25.86 5.16 -5.68
CA GLN A 367 24.73 5.64 -6.49
C GLN A 367 25.13 6.77 -7.42
N GLU A 368 25.89 7.75 -6.94
CA GLU A 368 26.40 8.87 -7.75
C GLU A 368 27.24 8.36 -8.94
N THR A 369 28.07 7.35 -8.70
CA THR A 369 28.85 6.69 -9.75
C THR A 369 27.93 6.02 -10.79
N LYS A 370 26.88 5.30 -10.35
CA LYS A 370 25.90 4.67 -11.26
C LYS A 370 25.13 5.70 -12.08
N ASP A 371 24.73 6.80 -11.46
CA ASP A 371 23.98 7.85 -12.15
C ASP A 371 24.86 8.63 -13.12
N TRP A 372 26.13 8.87 -12.78
CA TRP A 372 27.13 9.40 -13.70
C TRP A 372 27.35 8.48 -14.91
N LEU A 373 27.49 7.17 -14.70
CA LEU A 373 27.61 6.18 -15.78
C LEU A 373 26.36 6.15 -16.68
N LYS A 374 25.16 6.19 -16.10
CA LYS A 374 23.91 6.26 -16.87
C LYS A 374 23.81 7.53 -17.72
N LYS A 375 24.20 8.69 -17.16
CA LYS A 375 24.25 9.97 -17.88
C LYS A 375 25.30 9.96 -18.99
N GLY A 376 26.49 9.41 -18.72
CA GLY A 376 27.55 9.25 -19.72
C GLY A 376 27.16 8.34 -20.89
N LEU A 377 26.47 7.23 -20.61
CA LEU A 377 25.94 6.33 -21.65
C LEU A 377 24.79 6.94 -22.46
N SER A 378 24.03 7.88 -21.90
CA SER A 378 23.00 8.62 -22.63
C SER A 378 23.53 9.71 -23.58
N HIS A 379 24.82 10.04 -23.49
CA HIS A 379 25.51 10.96 -24.42
C HIS A 379 26.34 10.21 -25.49
N VAL A 380 26.31 8.87 -25.49
CA VAL A 380 26.97 8.02 -26.48
C VAL A 380 25.94 7.09 -27.13
N ARG A 381 24.96 7.67 -27.81
CA ARG A 381 24.19 7.01 -28.88
C ARG A 381 23.95 8.05 -29.98
N PRO A 382 24.59 7.92 -31.16
CA PRO A 382 24.29 8.76 -32.32
C PRO A 382 22.89 8.51 -32.88
#